data_AF-A0AAV2RAX8-F1
#
_entry.id   AF-A0AAV2RAX8-F1
#
_cell.length_a   1.000
_cell.length_b   1.000
_cell.length_c   1.000
_cell.angle_alpha   90.00
_cell.angle_beta   90.00
_cell.angle_gamma   90.00
#
_symmetry.space_group_name_H-M   'P 1'
#
loop_
_entity.id
_entity.type
_entity.pdbx_description
1 polymer ?
#
loop_
_entity_poly.entity_id
_entity_poly.type
_entity_poly.pdbx_seq_one_letter_code
_entity_poly.pdbx_strand_id
1 'polypeptide(L)'
;QKHCKKAKENVWIHYKPSLFQHIGTHSSLKGKVQKLKDKQFGKVQLFFPHVNPPAKVESNIKPYKSFTLQRAYKGESYFWGLLPQQGDLLQFTFDTPVILTGFLFRSGNVEHPSDRLYNTTVEILPRILTSNHEALKKNGYKLLDDDFIVVGEFDDMGVAEGDIDVSLGEIQCLRLNVHSESDNWAILSEIHVKEAETR
;
A
#
# COMPACT_ATOMS: atom_id res chain seq x y z
N GLN A 1 -25.27 -27.98 -23.76
CA GLN A 1 -25.73 -27.28 -22.54
C GLN A 1 -24.66 -26.47 -21.79
N LYS A 2 -23.36 -26.86 -21.78
CA LYS A 2 -22.28 -26.09 -21.10
C LYS A 2 -21.99 -24.70 -21.70
N HIS A 3 -22.17 -24.52 -23.00
CA HIS A 3 -21.89 -23.26 -23.71
C HIS A 3 -22.85 -22.12 -23.34
N CYS A 4 -24.11 -22.43 -23.03
CA CYS A 4 -25.14 -21.43 -22.72
C CYS A 4 -24.98 -20.82 -21.31
N LYS A 5 -24.44 -21.58 -20.33
CA LYS A 5 -24.14 -21.05 -18.99
C LYS A 5 -23.01 -20.01 -19.01
N LYS A 6 -21.91 -20.30 -19.73
CA LYS A 6 -20.78 -19.37 -19.90
C LYS A 6 -21.19 -18.06 -20.59
N ALA A 7 -22.05 -18.14 -21.61
CA ALA A 7 -22.55 -16.95 -22.29
C ALA A 7 -23.46 -16.09 -21.39
N LYS A 8 -24.27 -16.71 -20.53
CA LYS A 8 -25.09 -15.99 -19.53
C LYS A 8 -24.26 -15.30 -18.46
N GLU A 9 -23.18 -15.92 -18.00
CA GLU A 9 -22.27 -15.35 -16.98
C GLU A 9 -21.55 -14.08 -17.48
N ASN A 10 -21.26 -13.97 -18.78
CA ASN A 10 -20.60 -12.79 -19.36
C ASN A 10 -21.55 -11.61 -19.61
N VAL A 11 -22.86 -11.82 -19.63
CA VAL A 11 -23.88 -10.78 -19.85
C VAL A 11 -24.40 -10.23 -18.52
N TRP A 12 -24.32 -11.01 -17.44
CA TRP A 12 -24.83 -10.62 -16.14
C TRP A 12 -23.78 -9.82 -15.37
N ILE A 13 -24.01 -8.52 -15.22
CA ILE A 13 -23.22 -7.63 -14.35
C ILE A 13 -23.40 -8.11 -12.91
N HIS A 14 -22.41 -8.81 -12.38
CA HIS A 14 -22.36 -9.24 -10.99
C HIS A 14 -21.36 -8.37 -10.23
N TYR A 15 -21.85 -7.60 -9.27
CA TYR A 15 -20.98 -6.92 -8.30
C TYR A 15 -20.48 -7.96 -7.28
N LYS A 16 -19.16 -8.20 -7.27
CA LYS A 16 -18.51 -9.09 -6.30
C LYS A 16 -17.57 -8.25 -5.43
N PRO A 17 -17.63 -8.37 -4.08
CA PRO A 17 -18.52 -9.24 -3.30
C PRO A 17 -19.96 -8.70 -3.21
N SER A 18 -20.91 -9.60 -2.92
CA SER A 18 -22.29 -9.21 -2.64
C SER A 18 -22.35 -8.32 -1.40
N LEU A 19 -22.95 -7.13 -1.52
CA LEU A 19 -23.04 -6.14 -0.43
C LEU A 19 -24.03 -6.56 0.67
N PHE A 20 -25.05 -7.34 0.32
CA PHE A 20 -26.04 -7.89 1.24
C PHE A 20 -26.08 -9.41 1.13
N GLN A 21 -26.28 -10.10 2.26
CA GLN A 21 -26.67 -11.51 2.27
C GLN A 21 -28.02 -11.60 2.97
N HIS A 22 -29.03 -12.08 2.25
CA HIS A 22 -30.28 -12.45 2.87
C HIS A 22 -30.08 -13.80 3.56
N ILE A 23 -29.86 -13.77 4.87
CA ILE A 23 -29.86 -14.97 5.72
C ILE A 23 -31.32 -15.25 6.04
N GLY A 24 -31.94 -16.19 5.33
CA GLY A 24 -33.23 -16.73 5.73
C GLY A 24 -33.06 -17.53 7.01
N THR A 25 -33.34 -16.92 8.17
CA THR A 25 -33.30 -17.61 9.48
C THR A 25 -34.41 -18.64 9.64
N HIS A 26 -35.43 -18.61 8.77
CA HIS A 26 -36.49 -19.61 8.72
C HIS A 26 -36.64 -20.21 7.30
N SER A 27 -36.40 -21.52 7.20
CA SER A 27 -36.82 -22.33 6.05
C SER A 27 -38.29 -22.71 6.20
N SER A 28 -39.06 -22.68 5.12
CA SER A 28 -40.45 -23.17 5.06
C SER A 28 -40.56 -24.70 5.04
N LEU A 29 -39.44 -25.45 5.02
CA LEU A 29 -39.41 -26.91 5.10
C LEU A 29 -38.84 -27.37 6.44
N LYS A 30 -39.65 -28.10 7.23
CA LYS A 30 -39.29 -28.66 8.54
C LYS A 30 -37.97 -29.44 8.44
N GLY A 31 -36.95 -29.01 9.20
CA GLY A 31 -35.70 -29.74 9.40
C GLY A 31 -34.54 -29.39 8.46
N LYS A 32 -34.69 -28.45 7.52
CA LYS A 32 -33.60 -28.09 6.60
C LYS A 32 -32.84 -26.85 7.08
N VAL A 33 -31.72 -27.08 7.78
CA VAL A 33 -30.76 -26.02 8.13
C VAL A 33 -29.90 -25.69 6.90
N GLN A 34 -30.20 -24.58 6.24
CA GLN A 34 -29.50 -24.17 5.02
C GLN A 34 -28.23 -23.37 5.36
N LYS A 35 -27.09 -24.07 5.49
CA LYS A 35 -25.76 -23.45 5.74
C LYS A 35 -25.07 -22.96 4.47
N LEU A 36 -25.81 -22.42 3.49
CA LEU A 36 -25.21 -21.85 2.28
C LEU A 36 -24.81 -20.40 2.55
N LYS A 37 -23.57 -20.19 2.98
CA LYS A 37 -22.89 -18.90 2.82
C LYS A 37 -22.16 -18.91 1.48
N ASP A 38 -22.28 -17.84 0.72
CA ASP A 38 -21.40 -17.62 -0.41
C ASP A 38 -19.95 -17.59 0.11
N LYS A 39 -19.05 -18.36 -0.53
CA LYS A 39 -17.62 -18.42 -0.17
C LYS A 39 -16.93 -17.05 -0.22
N GLN A 40 -17.53 -16.05 -0.87
CA GLN A 40 -17.00 -14.70 -1.02
C GLN A 40 -17.75 -13.65 -0.18
N PHE A 41 -18.82 -14.01 0.51
CA PHE A 41 -19.54 -13.07 1.36
C PHE A 41 -18.76 -12.75 2.64
N GLY A 42 -18.55 -11.47 2.91
CA GLY A 42 -17.70 -11.01 4.02
C GLY A 42 -16.19 -11.15 3.78
N LYS A 43 -15.74 -11.54 2.57
CA LYS A 43 -14.33 -11.38 2.20
C LYS A 43 -14.07 -9.92 1.90
N VAL A 44 -13.68 -9.18 2.94
CA VAL A 44 -13.27 -7.78 2.78
C VAL A 44 -11.85 -7.78 2.22
N GLN A 45 -11.60 -6.89 1.26
CA GLN A 45 -10.28 -6.73 0.68
C GLN A 45 -9.35 -6.10 1.73
N LEU A 46 -8.33 -6.85 2.14
CA LEU A 46 -7.39 -6.42 3.18
C LEU A 46 -6.21 -5.60 2.62
N PHE A 47 -6.01 -5.64 1.30
CA PHE A 47 -4.92 -4.96 0.61
C PHE A 47 -5.24 -4.74 -0.88
N PHE A 48 -4.61 -3.74 -1.50
CA PHE A 48 -4.75 -3.42 -2.92
C PHE A 48 -3.42 -3.63 -3.64
N PRO A 49 -3.33 -4.59 -4.59
CA PRO A 49 -2.10 -4.88 -5.32
C PRO A 49 -1.87 -3.90 -6.47
N HIS A 50 -0.61 -3.52 -6.67
CA HIS A 50 -0.15 -2.71 -7.80
C HIS A 50 1.11 -3.34 -8.43
N VAL A 51 1.39 -2.95 -9.67
CA VAL A 51 2.66 -3.25 -10.33
C VAL A 51 3.61 -2.08 -10.06
N ASN A 52 4.56 -2.28 -9.15
CA ASN A 52 5.53 -1.27 -8.77
C ASN A 52 6.85 -1.47 -9.55
N PRO A 53 7.68 -0.41 -9.71
CA PRO A 53 9.00 -0.54 -10.34
C PRO A 53 9.88 -1.57 -9.61
N PRO A 54 10.74 -2.33 -10.31
CA PRO A 54 11.62 -3.30 -9.67
C PRO A 54 12.52 -2.65 -8.60
N ALA A 55 12.46 -3.18 -7.40
CA ALA A 55 13.23 -2.68 -6.27
C ALA A 55 13.58 -3.80 -5.28
N LYS A 56 14.77 -3.67 -4.69
CA LYS A 56 15.13 -4.34 -3.44
C LYS A 56 14.44 -3.62 -2.30
N VAL A 57 13.66 -4.36 -1.50
CA VAL A 57 12.94 -3.77 -0.35
C VAL A 57 13.42 -4.33 0.97
N GLU A 58 13.63 -3.45 1.93
CA GLU A 58 14.17 -3.76 3.26
C GLU A 58 13.38 -2.99 4.32
N SER A 59 13.27 -3.56 5.52
CA SER A 59 12.55 -2.93 6.63
C SER A 59 13.24 -3.24 7.95
N ASN A 60 13.38 -2.23 8.81
CA ASN A 60 13.82 -2.42 10.19
C ASN A 60 12.69 -3.02 11.07
N ILE A 61 11.44 -2.80 10.68
CA ILE A 61 10.28 -3.33 11.39
C ILE A 61 10.14 -4.82 11.10
N LYS A 62 10.20 -5.64 12.16
CA LYS A 62 10.09 -7.09 12.06
C LYS A 62 8.70 -7.50 11.55
N PRO A 63 8.59 -8.30 10.48
CA PRO A 63 7.29 -8.74 9.98
C PRO A 63 6.67 -9.81 10.87
N TYR A 64 5.34 -9.77 10.99
CA TYR A 64 4.54 -10.83 11.56
C TYR A 64 4.36 -11.95 10.54
N LYS A 65 4.86 -13.15 10.88
CA LYS A 65 4.76 -14.36 10.04
C LYS A 65 5.24 -14.08 8.60
N SER A 66 4.39 -14.34 7.60
CA SER A 66 4.68 -14.18 6.18
C SER A 66 4.14 -12.86 5.59
N PHE A 67 3.76 -11.88 6.40
CA PHE A 67 3.29 -10.57 5.94
C PHE A 67 4.47 -9.59 5.80
N THR A 68 5.38 -9.90 4.88
CA THR A 68 6.64 -9.16 4.68
C THR A 68 6.47 -7.97 3.74
N LEU A 69 7.35 -6.97 3.87
CA LEU A 69 7.34 -5.78 3.00
C LEU A 69 7.52 -6.16 1.51
N GLN A 70 8.38 -7.15 1.23
CA GLN A 70 8.58 -7.69 -0.11
C GLN A 70 7.28 -8.22 -0.75
N ARG A 71 6.44 -8.89 0.03
CA ARG A 71 5.17 -9.44 -0.47
C ARG A 71 4.13 -8.35 -0.66
N ALA A 72 4.13 -7.34 0.20
CA ALA A 72 3.32 -6.14 0.04
C ALA A 72 3.66 -5.39 -1.25
N TYR A 73 4.95 -5.14 -1.47
CA TYR A 73 5.45 -4.41 -2.64
C TYR A 73 5.15 -5.11 -3.96
N LYS A 74 5.19 -6.46 -3.96
CA LYS A 74 4.83 -7.29 -5.12
C LYS A 74 3.31 -7.46 -5.33
N GLY A 75 2.47 -6.91 -4.46
CA GLY A 75 1.02 -7.11 -4.51
C GLY A 75 0.59 -8.55 -4.21
N GLU A 76 1.41 -9.36 -3.55
CA GLU A 76 1.07 -10.73 -3.16
C GLU A 76 0.30 -10.80 -1.83
N SER A 77 0.49 -9.80 -0.98
CA SER A 77 -0.12 -9.66 0.35
C SER A 77 -0.03 -8.21 0.83
N TYR A 78 -0.11 -7.98 2.14
CA TYR A 78 0.21 -6.72 2.82
C TYR A 78 1.40 -6.92 3.76
N PHE A 79 1.98 -5.81 4.20
CA PHE A 79 2.98 -5.81 5.26
C PHE A 79 2.27 -5.74 6.61
N TRP A 80 2.72 -6.53 7.59
CA TRP A 80 2.25 -6.41 8.97
C TRP A 80 3.46 -6.45 9.90
N GLY A 81 3.90 -5.29 10.36
CA GLY A 81 5.09 -5.08 11.16
C GLY A 81 4.79 -4.97 12.64
N LEU A 82 5.66 -5.55 13.47
CA LEU A 82 5.55 -5.52 14.92
C LEU A 82 6.10 -4.20 15.49
N LEU A 83 5.28 -3.49 16.26
CA LEU A 83 5.66 -2.34 17.12
C LEU A 83 6.67 -1.37 16.47
N PRO A 84 6.27 -0.55 15.49
CA PRO A 84 7.13 0.46 14.89
C PRO A 84 7.81 1.33 15.95
N GLN A 85 9.12 1.53 15.80
CA GLN A 85 9.94 2.37 16.66
C GLN A 85 10.36 3.65 15.92
N GLN A 86 10.70 4.68 16.68
CA GLN A 86 11.33 5.87 16.10
C GLN A 86 12.64 5.49 15.38
N GLY A 87 12.78 5.96 14.15
CA GLY A 87 13.92 5.69 13.29
C GLY A 87 13.82 4.40 12.48
N ASP A 88 12.74 3.62 12.62
CA ASP A 88 12.51 2.48 11.74
C ASP A 88 12.27 2.95 10.30
N LEU A 89 12.95 2.30 9.35
CA LEU A 89 12.83 2.59 7.92
C LEU A 89 12.18 1.42 7.18
N LEU A 90 11.34 1.76 6.21
CA LEU A 90 10.89 0.85 5.15
C LEU A 90 11.44 1.38 3.82
N GLN A 91 12.48 0.73 3.32
CA GLN A 91 13.27 1.20 2.19
C GLN A 91 12.97 0.41 0.91
N PHE A 92 12.87 1.13 -0.21
CA PHE A 92 12.65 0.65 -1.56
C PHE A 92 13.78 1.19 -2.45
N THR A 93 14.82 0.39 -2.63
CA THR A 93 15.96 0.74 -3.48
C THR A 93 15.73 0.19 -4.87
N PHE A 94 15.51 1.08 -5.84
CA PHE A 94 15.18 0.67 -7.20
C PHE A 94 16.38 0.01 -7.87
N ASP A 95 16.14 -1.09 -8.61
CA ASP A 95 17.20 -1.84 -9.30
C ASP A 95 17.89 -0.96 -10.35
N THR A 96 17.09 -0.11 -11.01
CA THR A 96 17.53 0.98 -11.87
C THR A 96 16.84 2.27 -11.42
N PRO A 97 17.54 3.42 -11.34
CA PRO A 97 16.91 4.68 -10.97
C PRO A 97 15.70 5.02 -11.86
N VAL A 98 14.61 5.50 -11.26
CA VAL A 98 13.30 5.66 -11.93
C VAL A 98 12.81 7.10 -11.81
N ILE A 99 12.26 7.67 -12.88
CA ILE A 99 11.53 8.94 -12.80
C ILE A 99 10.15 8.65 -12.20
N LEU A 100 9.94 9.09 -10.96
CA LEU A 100 8.66 8.95 -10.29
C LEU A 100 7.74 10.13 -10.60
N THR A 101 6.46 9.85 -10.77
CA THR A 101 5.41 10.86 -10.97
C THR A 101 4.53 11.03 -9.72
N GLY A 102 4.52 10.04 -8.83
CA GLY A 102 3.79 10.11 -7.58
C GLY A 102 3.81 8.81 -6.79
N PHE A 103 3.12 8.80 -5.66
CA PHE A 103 3.00 7.64 -4.79
C PHE A 103 1.64 7.60 -4.08
N LEU A 104 1.25 6.41 -3.64
CA LEU A 104 0.16 6.17 -2.71
C LEU A 104 0.56 5.03 -1.77
N PHE A 105 0.50 5.32 -0.47
CA PHE A 105 0.64 4.35 0.61
C PHE A 105 -0.60 4.39 1.48
N ARG A 106 -1.16 3.22 1.79
CA ARG A 106 -2.23 3.10 2.81
C ARG A 106 -1.81 2.16 3.92
N SER A 107 -2.09 2.60 5.14
CA SER A 107 -1.77 1.90 6.35
C SER A 107 -3.03 1.51 7.13
N GLY A 108 -3.00 0.34 7.77
CA GLY A 108 -4.18 -0.29 8.37
C GLY A 108 -5.04 -1.03 7.35
N ASN A 109 -6.02 -1.77 7.85
CA ASN A 109 -7.08 -2.37 7.04
C ASN A 109 -8.38 -2.49 7.84
N VAL A 110 -9.43 -3.04 7.22
CA VAL A 110 -10.76 -3.15 7.84
C VAL A 110 -10.84 -4.09 9.05
N GLU A 111 -9.93 -5.05 9.17
CA GLU A 111 -9.89 -6.01 10.29
C GLU A 111 -9.07 -5.43 11.45
N HIS A 112 -8.05 -4.63 11.12
CA HIS A 112 -7.12 -4.01 12.05
C HIS A 112 -7.00 -2.52 11.74
N PRO A 113 -8.03 -1.70 12.05
CA PRO A 113 -8.06 -0.30 11.68
C PRO A 113 -7.07 0.54 12.48
N SER A 114 -6.65 0.11 13.67
CA SER A 114 -5.68 0.82 14.51
C SER A 114 -4.22 0.48 14.18
N ASP A 115 -3.98 -0.60 13.42
CA ASP A 115 -2.64 -1.05 13.06
C ASP A 115 -2.09 -0.20 11.92
N ARG A 116 -1.70 1.05 12.22
CA ARG A 116 -1.24 2.04 11.24
C ARG A 116 0.15 2.55 11.54
N LEU A 117 0.82 3.06 10.52
CA LEU A 117 1.96 3.95 10.64
C LEU A 117 1.43 5.33 11.04
N TYR A 118 1.98 5.85 12.13
CA TYR A 118 1.71 7.21 12.63
C TYR A 118 2.99 8.03 12.51
N ASN A 119 2.86 9.35 12.29
CA ASN A 119 3.99 10.28 12.25
C ASN A 119 5.16 9.72 11.41
N THR A 120 4.84 9.37 10.17
CA THR A 120 5.76 8.73 9.24
C THR A 120 5.83 9.57 7.97
N THR A 121 7.04 9.83 7.47
CA THR A 121 7.26 10.59 6.22
C THR A 121 7.53 9.66 5.05
N VAL A 122 7.25 10.16 3.84
CA VAL A 122 7.70 9.58 2.58
C VAL A 122 8.87 10.41 2.08
N GLU A 123 9.99 9.75 1.85
CA GLU A 123 11.26 10.38 1.54
C GLU A 123 11.89 9.73 0.31
N ILE A 124 12.55 10.53 -0.53
CA ILE A 124 13.20 10.05 -1.75
C ILE A 124 14.66 10.51 -1.82
N LEU A 125 15.48 9.69 -2.45
CA LEU A 125 16.87 9.99 -2.77
C LEU A 125 17.03 10.04 -4.29
N PRO A 126 17.22 11.23 -4.88
CA PRO A 126 17.60 11.37 -6.28
C PRO A 126 18.96 10.72 -6.57
N ARG A 127 19.11 10.09 -7.73
CA ARG A 127 20.38 9.53 -8.22
C ARG A 127 21.47 10.60 -8.34
N ILE A 128 21.07 11.77 -8.82
CA ILE A 128 21.93 12.94 -8.96
C ILE A 128 21.32 14.03 -8.10
N LEU A 129 22.00 14.38 -7.01
CA LEU A 129 21.62 15.53 -6.21
C LEU A 129 21.74 16.77 -7.07
N THR A 130 20.64 17.48 -7.27
CA THR A 130 20.68 18.79 -7.90
C THR A 130 21.60 19.65 -7.05
N SER A 131 22.68 20.16 -7.63
CA SER A 131 23.74 20.94 -6.97
C SER A 131 23.27 22.26 -6.34
N ASN A 132 21.96 22.52 -6.36
CA ASN A 132 21.31 23.68 -5.77
C ASN A 132 20.36 23.25 -4.64
N HIS A 133 20.92 22.89 -3.49
CA HIS A 133 20.15 22.69 -2.24
C HIS A 133 19.26 23.90 -1.92
N GLU A 134 19.72 25.11 -2.29
CA GLU A 134 18.97 26.36 -2.20
C GLU A 134 17.71 26.38 -3.09
N ALA A 135 17.76 25.77 -4.29
CA ALA A 135 16.59 25.70 -5.17
C ALA A 135 15.54 24.72 -4.64
N LEU A 136 15.96 23.58 -4.09
CA LEU A 136 15.05 22.62 -3.44
C LEU A 136 14.31 23.27 -2.26
N LYS A 137 15.04 23.97 -1.38
CA LYS A 137 14.43 24.72 -0.28
C LYS A 137 13.48 25.82 -0.76
N LYS A 138 13.85 26.55 -1.82
CA LYS A 138 13.00 27.59 -2.42
C LYS A 138 11.70 27.02 -3.02
N ASN A 139 11.74 25.78 -3.49
CA ASN A 139 10.57 25.04 -3.96
C ASN A 139 9.76 24.38 -2.83
N GLY A 140 10.15 24.62 -1.56
CA GLY A 140 9.43 24.12 -0.38
C GLY A 140 9.82 22.70 0.05
N TYR A 141 10.79 22.07 -0.61
CA TYR A 141 11.25 20.73 -0.22
C TYR A 141 12.13 20.79 1.03
N LYS A 142 11.89 19.86 1.96
CA LYS A 142 12.73 19.65 3.13
C LYS A 142 13.80 18.62 2.79
N LEU A 143 15.04 19.07 2.68
CA LEU A 143 16.23 18.23 2.54
C LEU A 143 16.73 17.79 3.92
N LEU A 144 17.06 16.50 4.03
CA LEU A 144 17.60 15.87 5.23
C LEU A 144 19.14 15.78 5.17
N ASP A 145 19.75 15.43 6.31
CA ASP A 145 21.22 15.38 6.44
C ASP A 145 21.88 14.25 5.64
N ASP A 146 21.10 13.25 5.23
CA ASP A 146 21.53 12.11 4.40
C ASP A 146 21.07 12.23 2.95
N ASP A 147 20.85 13.46 2.49
CA ASP A 147 20.46 13.85 1.14
C ASP A 147 19.06 13.37 0.68
N PHE A 148 18.29 12.76 1.58
CA PHE A 148 16.89 12.45 1.31
C PHE A 148 16.03 13.73 1.32
N ILE A 149 15.00 13.72 0.48
CA ILE A 149 14.02 14.80 0.34
C ILE A 149 12.67 14.28 0.83
N VAL A 150 12.06 14.99 1.77
CA VAL A 150 10.69 14.70 2.21
C VAL A 150 9.71 15.15 1.13
N VAL A 151 8.88 14.22 0.64
CA VAL A 151 7.88 14.46 -0.41
C VAL A 151 6.43 14.24 0.04
N GLY A 152 6.24 13.73 1.26
CA GLY A 152 4.92 13.63 1.88
C GLY A 152 4.98 13.02 3.27
N GLU A 153 3.82 12.87 3.88
CA GLU A 153 3.64 12.29 5.21
C GLU A 153 2.31 11.54 5.28
N PHE A 154 2.21 10.60 6.22
CA PHE A 154 0.96 9.90 6.51
C PHE A 154 0.02 10.82 7.30
N ASP A 155 -1.22 10.92 6.83
CA ASP A 155 -2.29 11.61 7.55
C ASP A 155 -2.85 10.77 8.72
N ASP A 156 -3.77 11.36 9.49
CA ASP A 156 -4.45 10.69 10.62
C ASP A 156 -5.26 9.45 10.19
N MET A 157 -5.57 9.33 8.89
CA MET A 157 -6.26 8.19 8.31
C MET A 157 -5.31 7.08 7.86
N GLY A 158 -4.00 7.27 8.03
CA GLY A 158 -2.96 6.32 7.62
C GLY A 158 -2.73 6.32 6.12
N VAL A 159 -2.95 7.43 5.43
CA VAL A 159 -2.75 7.57 3.98
C VAL A 159 -1.65 8.58 3.72
N ALA A 160 -0.70 8.21 2.87
CA ALA A 160 0.27 9.13 2.28
C ALA A 160 0.13 9.07 0.77
N GLU A 161 -0.29 10.17 0.14
CA GLU A 161 -0.43 10.29 -1.30
C GLU A 161 0.12 11.64 -1.75
N GLY A 162 0.83 11.65 -2.87
CA GLY A 162 1.39 12.87 -3.42
C GLY A 162 1.97 12.68 -4.81
N ASP A 163 2.07 13.79 -5.54
CA ASP A 163 2.77 13.86 -6.81
C ASP A 163 4.26 14.18 -6.58
N ILE A 164 5.13 13.62 -7.41
CA ILE A 164 6.57 13.89 -7.39
C ILE A 164 6.91 14.70 -8.64
N ASP A 165 7.54 15.87 -8.44
CA ASP A 165 7.98 16.70 -9.54
C ASP A 165 9.11 16.00 -10.32
N VAL A 166 8.87 15.77 -11.61
CA VAL A 166 9.84 15.18 -12.54
C VAL A 166 11.15 15.96 -12.62
N SER A 167 11.16 17.24 -12.21
CA SER A 167 12.37 18.06 -12.11
C SER A 167 13.37 17.54 -11.07
N LEU A 168 12.93 16.70 -10.11
CA LEU A 168 13.79 16.00 -9.15
C LEU A 168 14.62 14.88 -9.80
N GLY A 169 14.31 14.51 -11.04
CA GLY A 169 15.10 13.56 -11.84
C GLY A 169 14.83 12.09 -11.50
N GLU A 170 15.80 11.24 -11.85
CA GLU A 170 15.74 9.81 -11.55
C GLU A 170 15.95 9.57 -10.05
N ILE A 171 15.03 8.83 -9.43
CA ILE A 171 15.06 8.47 -8.02
C ILE A 171 15.74 7.11 -7.86
N GLN A 172 16.76 7.06 -6.99
CA GLN A 172 17.50 5.83 -6.69
C GLN A 172 16.84 5.06 -5.54
N CYS A 173 16.28 5.76 -4.56
CA CYS A 173 15.70 5.15 -3.38
C CYS A 173 14.47 5.92 -2.92
N LEU A 174 13.45 5.19 -2.46
CA LEU A 174 12.32 5.74 -1.71
C LEU A 174 12.32 5.07 -0.33
N ARG A 175 11.99 5.79 0.73
CA ARG A 175 11.78 5.20 2.05
C ARG A 175 10.61 5.82 2.80
N LEU A 176 10.03 5.03 3.69
CA LEU A 176 9.16 5.51 4.76
C LEU A 176 9.98 5.61 6.04
N ASN A 177 9.90 6.73 6.74
CA ASN A 177 10.68 6.99 7.95
C ASN A 177 9.74 7.27 9.12
N VAL A 178 9.79 6.41 10.14
CA VAL A 178 8.90 6.47 11.32
C VAL A 178 9.51 7.41 12.37
N HIS A 179 8.81 8.49 12.72
CA HIS A 179 9.34 9.52 13.65
C HIS A 179 8.94 9.33 15.10
N SER A 180 7.98 8.45 15.39
CA SER A 180 7.56 8.13 16.76
C SER A 180 7.25 6.65 16.93
N GLU A 181 7.51 6.15 18.14
CA GLU A 181 7.09 4.81 18.53
C GLU A 181 5.56 4.67 18.54
N SER A 182 5.08 3.43 18.34
CA SER A 182 3.66 3.08 18.39
C SER A 182 3.43 1.83 19.24
N ASP A 183 2.44 1.89 20.12
CA ASP A 183 1.96 0.73 20.89
C ASP A 183 1.20 -0.28 20.00
N ASN A 184 0.71 0.17 18.84
CA ASN A 184 0.06 -0.68 17.85
C ASN A 184 1.08 -1.23 16.85
N TRP A 185 0.76 -2.38 16.27
CA TRP A 185 1.47 -2.89 15.08
C TRP A 185 1.15 -1.99 13.88
N ALA A 186 1.87 -2.17 12.76
CA ALA A 186 1.60 -1.40 11.56
C ALA A 186 1.31 -2.30 10.37
N ILE A 187 0.23 -2.01 9.66
CA ILE A 187 -0.09 -2.63 8.38
C ILE A 187 0.22 -1.65 7.26
N LEU A 188 0.81 -2.12 6.16
CA LEU A 188 0.85 -1.39 4.89
C LEU A 188 0.04 -2.19 3.86
N SER A 189 -1.19 -1.74 3.61
CA SER A 189 -2.22 -2.44 2.82
C SER A 189 -2.25 -2.03 1.36
N GLU A 190 -1.64 -0.90 1.00
CA GLU A 190 -1.50 -0.48 -0.38
C GLU A 190 -0.15 0.19 -0.55
N ILE A 191 0.60 -0.25 -1.56
CA ILE A 191 1.86 0.37 -1.99
C ILE A 191 1.77 0.56 -3.48
N HIS A 192 1.72 1.82 -3.90
CA HIS A 192 1.68 2.19 -5.31
C HIS A 192 2.72 3.29 -5.55
N VAL A 193 3.80 2.93 -6.23
CA VAL A 193 4.83 3.85 -6.69
C VAL A 193 4.61 4.06 -8.18
N LYS A 194 4.29 5.29 -8.58
CA LYS A 194 3.94 5.65 -9.95
C LYS A 194 5.19 6.12 -10.69
N GLU A 195 5.59 5.41 -11.72
CA GLU A 195 6.68 5.81 -12.63
C GLU A 195 6.14 6.60 -13.83
N ALA A 196 6.99 7.44 -14.43
CA ALA A 196 6.68 8.07 -15.70
C ALA A 196 6.65 7.02 -16.82
N GLU A 197 5.64 7.06 -17.70
CA GLU A 197 5.58 6.15 -18.84
C GLU A 197 6.81 6.34 -19.75
N THR A 198 7.60 5.29 -19.91
CA THR A 198 8.66 5.24 -20.93
C THR A 198 7.98 5.14 -22.30
N ARG A 199 7.97 6.24 -23.06
CA ARG A 199 7.52 6.24 -24.47
C ARG A 199 8.44 5.44 -25.37
#